data_AF-A0A3C0KAA7-F1
#
_entry.id   AF-A0A3C0KAA7-F1
#
_cell.length_a   1.000
_cell.length_b   1.000
_cell.length_c   1.000
_cell.angle_alpha   90.00
_cell.angle_beta   90.00
_cell.angle_gamma   90.00
#
_symmetry.space_group_name_H-M   'P 1'
#
loop_
_entity.id
_entity.type
_entity.pdbx_description
1 polymer ?
#
loop_
_entity_poly.entity_id
_entity_poly.type
_entity_poly.pdbx_seq_one_letter_code
_entity_poly.pdbx_strand_id
1 'polypeptide(L)'
;MAASQYSYTERKRIRKSFGSRENVLAIPYLLQMQKDAYTAFLQADVPPTRRTDEGLQAAFNSAFPIVSHNGFVEMKFVEYNLAKPAFDVRECQTRGLTFASAVRARVQLIIYDRESSTPQSKVVKEVKEQEVYMGEVPLMTDKGSFIINGTERVIVSQLHRSPGVFFEHDKGKTHSSGKLLFSARIIPYRGSWLDFEF
;
A
#
# COMPACT_ATOMS: atom_id res chain seq x y z
N MET A 1 28.55 29.06 -25.87
CA MET A 1 28.99 29.04 -24.46
C MET A 1 27.81 29.45 -23.58
N ALA A 2 27.07 28.49 -23.03
CA ALA A 2 25.98 28.79 -22.11
C ALA A 2 26.58 29.09 -20.72
N ALA A 3 26.39 30.32 -20.24
CA ALA A 3 26.84 30.71 -18.91
C ALA A 3 26.14 29.83 -17.86
N SER A 4 26.89 29.00 -17.13
CA SER A 4 26.38 28.32 -15.95
C SER A 4 26.08 29.38 -14.88
N GLN A 5 24.85 29.88 -14.85
CA GLN A 5 24.44 30.84 -13.84
C GLN A 5 24.38 30.13 -12.49
N TYR A 6 25.42 30.34 -11.68
CA TYR A 6 25.39 29.99 -10.26
C TYR A 6 24.13 30.56 -9.61
N SER A 7 23.45 29.73 -8.84
CA SER A 7 22.35 30.15 -7.97
C SER A 7 22.84 31.13 -6.90
N TYR A 8 21.90 31.85 -6.27
CA TYR A 8 22.21 32.81 -5.23
C TYR A 8 23.05 32.21 -4.08
N THR A 9 22.77 30.97 -3.70
CA THR A 9 23.50 30.26 -2.63
C THR A 9 24.88 29.79 -3.08
N GLU A 10 25.03 29.29 -4.30
CA GLU A 10 26.31 28.82 -4.85
C GLU A 10 27.33 29.96 -5.01
N ARG A 11 26.87 31.18 -5.32
CA ARG A 11 27.73 32.37 -5.41
C ARG A 11 28.42 32.72 -4.10
N LYS A 12 27.85 32.35 -2.94
CA LYS A 12 28.45 32.67 -1.63
C LYS A 12 29.70 31.83 -1.34
N ARG A 13 29.79 30.61 -1.88
CA ARG A 13 30.97 29.74 -1.71
C ARG A 13 31.05 28.72 -2.83
N ILE A 14 31.98 28.94 -3.76
CA ILE A 14 32.20 28.04 -4.91
C ILE A 14 33.04 26.83 -4.45
N ARG A 15 32.52 25.62 -4.67
CA ARG A 15 33.25 24.36 -4.46
C ARG A 15 33.89 23.91 -5.77
N LYS A 16 35.23 23.81 -5.80
CA LYS A 16 35.95 23.25 -6.95
C LYS A 16 35.70 21.74 -7.05
N SER A 17 35.22 21.29 -8.22
CA SER A 17 35.07 19.86 -8.55
C SER A 17 36.26 19.42 -9.42
N PHE A 18 36.83 18.25 -9.14
CA PHE A 18 37.90 17.63 -9.94
C PHE A 18 37.40 16.44 -10.78
N GLY A 19 36.08 16.22 -10.80
CA GLY A 19 35.48 15.15 -11.61
C GLY A 19 35.71 15.41 -13.09
N SER A 20 36.19 14.39 -13.80
CA SER A 20 36.49 14.46 -15.24
C SER A 20 35.32 14.05 -16.13
N ARG A 21 34.32 13.36 -15.58
CA ARG A 21 33.13 12.91 -16.30
C ARG A 21 31.99 13.89 -16.14
N GLU A 22 31.27 14.15 -17.22
CA GLU A 22 30.05 14.95 -17.19
C GLU A 22 28.93 14.22 -16.47
N ASN A 23 28.11 14.98 -15.74
CA ASN A 23 26.97 14.42 -15.03
C ASN A 23 25.78 14.32 -16.00
N VAL A 24 25.53 13.11 -16.50
CA VAL A 24 24.50 12.86 -17.53
C VAL A 24 23.08 12.84 -16.93
N LEU A 25 22.96 12.50 -15.64
CA LEU A 25 21.67 12.39 -14.96
C LEU A 25 21.69 13.20 -13.66
N ALA A 26 20.65 14.01 -13.45
CA ALA A 26 20.47 14.70 -12.18
C ALA A 26 20.21 13.70 -11.05
N ILE A 27 20.67 14.04 -9.84
CA ILE A 27 20.36 13.24 -8.65
C ILE A 27 18.84 13.29 -8.42
N PRO A 28 18.15 12.14 -8.35
CA PRO A 28 16.72 12.12 -8.13
C PRO A 28 16.39 12.54 -6.69
N TYR A 29 15.11 12.81 -6.43
CA TYR A 29 14.66 13.08 -5.08
C TYR A 29 14.89 11.85 -4.19
N LEU A 30 15.67 12.00 -3.11
CA LEU A 30 16.18 10.86 -2.33
C LEU A 30 15.09 10.12 -1.54
N LEU A 31 13.95 10.76 -1.30
CA LEU A 31 12.81 10.18 -0.57
C LEU A 31 11.67 9.77 -1.52
N GLN A 32 11.92 9.76 -2.83
CA GLN A 32 10.91 9.51 -3.86
C GLN A 32 10.18 8.19 -3.64
N MET A 33 10.94 7.10 -3.40
CA MET A 33 10.38 5.77 -3.20
C MET A 33 9.34 5.71 -2.08
N GLN A 34 9.61 6.34 -0.92
CA GLN A 34 8.69 6.33 0.22
C GLN A 34 7.41 7.13 -0.10
N LYS A 35 7.56 8.30 -0.73
CA LYS A 35 6.43 9.15 -1.10
C LYS A 35 5.56 8.49 -2.16
N ASP A 36 6.16 7.89 -3.18
CA ASP A 36 5.44 7.25 -4.27
C ASP A 36 4.65 6.03 -3.78
N ALA A 37 5.30 5.17 -2.98
CA ALA A 37 4.63 4.00 -2.41
C ALA A 37 3.42 4.40 -1.55
N TYR A 38 3.54 5.45 -0.74
CA TYR A 38 2.46 5.88 0.13
C TYR A 38 1.34 6.64 -0.63
N THR A 39 1.71 7.37 -1.67
CA THR A 39 0.74 8.02 -2.59
C THR A 39 -0.07 6.98 -3.34
N ALA A 40 0.59 5.92 -3.86
CA ALA A 40 -0.08 4.79 -4.51
C ALA A 40 -0.96 4.00 -3.53
N PHE A 41 -0.54 3.87 -2.27
CA PHE A 41 -1.33 3.23 -1.23
C PHE A 41 -2.64 4.00 -0.92
N LEU A 42 -2.55 5.32 -0.71
CA LEU A 42 -3.69 6.14 -0.30
C LEU A 42 -4.59 6.60 -1.43
N GLN A 43 -4.04 6.85 -2.63
CA GLN A 43 -4.71 7.47 -3.78
C GLN A 43 -5.62 8.67 -3.40
N ALA A 44 -5.17 9.48 -2.43
CA ALA A 44 -5.97 10.53 -1.79
C ALA A 44 -6.46 11.59 -2.78
N ASP A 45 -5.58 11.99 -3.71
CA ASP A 45 -5.84 13.03 -4.72
C ASP A 45 -6.45 12.47 -6.02
N VAL A 46 -6.74 11.17 -6.07
CA VAL A 46 -7.33 10.50 -7.23
C VAL A 46 -8.84 10.36 -7.02
N PRO A 47 -9.68 10.88 -7.95
CA PRO A 47 -11.13 10.69 -7.88
C PRO A 47 -11.50 9.19 -7.84
N PRO A 48 -12.52 8.78 -7.08
CA PRO A 48 -12.88 7.36 -6.91
C PRO A 48 -13.00 6.57 -8.21
N THR A 49 -13.56 7.19 -9.27
CA THR A 49 -13.77 6.56 -10.58
C THR A 49 -12.48 6.29 -11.37
N ARG A 50 -11.36 6.92 -10.99
CA ARG A 50 -10.06 6.78 -11.66
C ARG A 50 -9.01 6.08 -10.79
N ARG A 51 -9.40 5.58 -9.61
CA ARG A 51 -8.48 4.84 -8.75
C ARG A 51 -8.11 3.51 -9.38
N THR A 52 -6.82 3.17 -9.32
CA THR A 52 -6.34 1.87 -9.74
C THR A 52 -6.59 0.84 -8.63
N ASP A 53 -6.64 -0.44 -8.99
CA ASP A 53 -6.81 -1.54 -8.04
C ASP A 53 -5.52 -1.81 -7.25
N GLU A 54 -5.11 -0.84 -6.45
CA GLU A 54 -3.90 -0.85 -5.63
C GLU A 54 -4.16 -0.21 -4.26
N GLY A 55 -3.33 -0.53 -3.26
CA GLY A 55 -3.41 0.09 -1.94
C GLY A 55 -4.74 -0.13 -1.23
N LEU A 56 -5.33 0.94 -0.71
CA LEU A 56 -6.64 0.91 -0.06
C LEU A 56 -7.76 0.43 -0.99
N GLN A 57 -7.71 0.79 -2.28
CA GLN A 57 -8.72 0.39 -3.25
C GLN A 57 -8.73 -1.14 -3.42
N ALA A 58 -7.56 -1.74 -3.65
CA ALA A 58 -7.41 -3.20 -3.73
C ALA A 58 -7.83 -3.91 -2.44
N ALA A 59 -7.52 -3.32 -1.28
CA ALA A 59 -7.92 -3.88 0.00
C ALA A 59 -9.45 -3.96 0.14
N PHE A 60 -10.16 -2.87 -0.17
CA PHE A 60 -11.63 -2.87 -0.16
C PHE A 60 -12.22 -3.82 -1.22
N ASN A 61 -11.71 -3.78 -2.45
CA ASN A 61 -12.17 -4.68 -3.53
C ASN A 61 -11.92 -6.16 -3.22
N SER A 62 -10.87 -6.49 -2.46
CA SER A 62 -10.59 -7.87 -2.06
C SER A 62 -11.48 -8.37 -0.92
N ALA A 63 -11.97 -7.45 -0.08
CA ALA A 63 -12.80 -7.79 1.08
C ALA A 63 -14.31 -7.79 0.76
N PHE A 64 -14.73 -7.01 -0.24
CA PHE A 64 -16.12 -6.88 -0.68
C PHE A 64 -16.32 -7.51 -2.07
N PRO A 65 -17.50 -8.05 -2.39
CA PRO A 65 -18.73 -8.02 -1.59
C PRO A 65 -18.73 -9.02 -0.44
N ILE A 66 -19.42 -8.66 0.64
CA ILE A 66 -19.69 -9.57 1.75
C ILE A 66 -21.12 -10.07 1.61
N VAL A 67 -21.27 -11.38 1.45
CA VAL A 67 -22.58 -12.04 1.27
C VAL A 67 -22.93 -12.78 2.55
N SER A 68 -24.13 -12.54 3.06
CA SER A 68 -24.70 -13.28 4.20
C SER A 68 -24.80 -14.77 3.91
N HIS A 69 -24.77 -15.60 4.95
CA HIS A 69 -24.79 -17.07 4.81
C HIS A 69 -26.01 -17.59 4.02
N ASN A 70 -27.17 -16.94 4.16
CA ASN A 70 -28.38 -17.30 3.43
C ASN A 70 -28.50 -16.63 2.05
N GLY A 71 -27.54 -15.77 1.66
CA GLY A 71 -27.47 -15.14 0.35
C GLY A 71 -28.46 -14.01 0.09
N PHE A 72 -29.34 -13.66 1.04
CA PHE A 72 -30.38 -12.64 0.87
C PHE A 72 -29.94 -11.22 1.24
N VAL A 73 -28.77 -11.08 1.84
CA VAL A 73 -28.16 -9.79 2.14
C VAL A 73 -26.75 -9.76 1.57
N GLU A 74 -26.44 -8.72 0.82
CA GLU A 74 -25.13 -8.48 0.22
C GLU A 74 -24.70 -7.05 0.50
N MET A 75 -23.47 -6.89 0.98
CA MET A 75 -22.86 -5.59 1.19
C MET A 75 -21.77 -5.38 0.15
N LYS A 76 -21.90 -4.29 -0.62
CA LYS A 76 -20.95 -3.88 -1.65
C LYS A 76 -20.19 -2.64 -1.22
N PHE A 77 -18.91 -2.60 -1.57
CA PHE A 77 -18.11 -1.40 -1.48
C PHE A 77 -18.36 -0.52 -2.72
N VAL A 78 -18.55 0.78 -2.51
CA VAL A 78 -18.73 1.76 -3.60
C VAL A 78 -17.47 2.59 -3.78
N GLU A 79 -17.01 3.25 -2.71
CA GLU A 79 -15.81 4.08 -2.69
C GLU A 79 -15.35 4.36 -1.26
N TYR A 80 -14.15 4.93 -1.10
CA TYR A 80 -13.70 5.48 0.18
C TYR A 80 -13.29 6.94 0.08
N ASN A 81 -13.41 7.65 1.20
CA ASN A 81 -12.99 9.03 1.38
C ASN A 81 -12.03 9.12 2.57
N LEU A 82 -11.05 10.02 2.46
CA LEU A 82 -10.12 10.35 3.52
C LEU A 82 -10.51 11.71 4.09
N ALA A 83 -10.83 11.75 5.39
CA ALA A 83 -11.17 12.99 6.06
C ALA A 83 -9.93 13.87 6.23
N LYS A 84 -10.13 15.19 6.32
CA LYS A 84 -9.02 16.07 6.71
C LYS A 84 -8.57 15.71 8.14
N PRO A 85 -7.25 15.63 8.40
CA PRO A 85 -6.75 15.40 9.75
C PRO A 85 -7.24 16.53 10.67
N ALA A 86 -7.58 16.18 11.91
CA ALA A 86 -8.11 17.14 12.88
C ALA A 86 -7.06 18.17 13.35
N PHE A 87 -5.79 17.78 13.33
CA PHE A 87 -4.65 18.57 13.80
C PHE A 87 -3.52 18.49 12.79
N ASP A 88 -2.64 19.50 12.80
CA ASP A 88 -1.44 19.48 11.98
C ASP A 88 -0.31 18.65 12.63
N VAL A 89 0.80 18.50 11.91
CA VAL A 89 1.98 17.74 12.36
C VAL A 89 2.55 18.28 13.69
N ARG A 90 2.62 19.61 13.87
CA ARG A 90 3.24 20.24 15.06
C ARG A 90 2.34 20.10 16.29
N GLU A 91 1.04 20.25 16.10
CA GLU A 91 0.04 20.05 17.14
C GLU A 91 0.04 18.59 17.60
N CYS A 92 0.08 17.63 16.66
CA CYS A 92 0.18 16.21 16.99
C CYS A 92 1.45 15.90 17.82
N GLN A 93 2.60 16.46 17.43
CA GLN A 93 3.85 16.31 18.18
C GLN A 93 3.74 16.87 19.61
N THR A 94 3.22 18.10 19.75
CA THR A 94 3.13 18.78 21.05
C THR A 94 2.13 18.10 21.99
N ARG A 95 1.02 17.59 21.46
CA ARG A 95 -0.07 16.99 22.24
C ARG A 95 0.06 15.48 22.44
N GLY A 96 1.08 14.84 21.87
CA GLY A 96 1.23 13.38 21.97
C GLY A 96 0.22 12.59 21.12
N LEU A 97 -0.31 13.17 20.05
CA LEU A 97 -1.32 12.54 19.17
C LEU A 97 -0.68 11.93 17.92
N THR A 98 -1.43 11.07 17.23
CA THR A 98 -1.05 10.54 15.92
C THR A 98 -1.58 11.46 14.82
N PHE A 99 -0.74 11.78 13.83
CA PHE A 99 -1.17 12.54 12.66
C PHE A 99 -1.80 11.57 11.65
N ALA A 100 -3.13 11.53 11.59
CA ALA A 100 -3.88 10.57 10.79
C ALA A 100 -5.14 11.16 10.14
N SER A 101 -5.62 10.46 9.12
CA SER A 101 -6.90 10.73 8.44
C SER A 101 -7.89 9.61 8.74
N ALA A 102 -9.14 9.98 9.04
CA ALA A 102 -10.23 9.02 9.14
C ALA A 102 -10.60 8.48 7.75
N VAL A 103 -10.57 7.16 7.60
CA VAL A 103 -11.01 6.45 6.39
C VAL A 103 -12.51 6.17 6.53
N ARG A 104 -13.28 6.64 5.57
CA ARG A 104 -14.72 6.37 5.49
C ARG A 104 -15.02 5.64 4.20
N ALA A 105 -15.76 4.55 4.26
CA ALA A 105 -16.18 3.80 3.08
C ALA A 105 -17.69 4.00 2.86
N ARG A 106 -18.07 4.35 1.64
CA ARG A 106 -19.44 4.32 1.18
C ARG A 106 -19.76 2.88 0.79
N VAL A 107 -20.68 2.27 1.52
CA VAL A 107 -21.10 0.88 1.31
C VAL A 107 -22.58 0.84 0.98
N GLN A 108 -22.93 -0.11 0.13
CA GLN A 108 -24.30 -0.37 -0.30
C GLN A 108 -24.75 -1.72 0.22
N LEU A 109 -25.78 -1.71 1.06
CA LEU A 109 -26.46 -2.90 1.57
C LEU A 109 -27.64 -3.21 0.66
N ILE A 110 -27.58 -4.34 -0.03
CA ILE A 110 -28.63 -4.85 -0.91
C ILE A 110 -29.36 -5.97 -0.15
N ILE A 111 -30.66 -5.79 0.04
CA ILE A 111 -31.54 -6.80 0.62
C ILE A 111 -32.38 -7.38 -0.52
N TYR A 112 -32.29 -8.69 -0.70
CA TYR A 112 -33.06 -9.44 -1.68
C TYR A 112 -34.35 -9.96 -1.05
N ASP A 113 -35.40 -10.03 -1.86
CA ASP A 113 -36.69 -10.54 -1.45
C ASP A 113 -36.65 -12.07 -1.33
N ARG A 114 -37.09 -12.63 -0.20
CA ARG A 114 -36.96 -14.07 0.06
C ARG A 114 -37.94 -14.93 -0.73
N GLU A 115 -39.10 -14.40 -1.07
CA GLU A 115 -40.19 -15.16 -1.69
C GLU A 115 -40.07 -15.16 -3.21
N SER A 116 -39.62 -14.04 -3.76
CA SER A 116 -39.47 -13.86 -5.21
C SER A 116 -38.05 -14.13 -5.73
N SER A 117 -37.04 -14.22 -4.86
CA SER A 117 -35.69 -14.61 -5.26
C SER A 117 -35.56 -16.12 -5.40
N THR A 118 -34.93 -16.53 -6.49
CA THR A 118 -34.51 -17.91 -6.74
C THR A 118 -32.98 -18.01 -6.68
N PRO A 119 -32.40 -19.22 -6.59
CA PRO A 119 -30.94 -19.40 -6.63
C PRO A 119 -30.26 -18.80 -7.88
N GLN A 120 -31.00 -18.66 -8.98
CA GLN A 120 -30.49 -18.13 -10.25
C GLN A 120 -30.86 -16.66 -10.50
N SER A 121 -31.86 -16.12 -9.81
CA SER A 121 -32.31 -14.74 -9.98
C SER A 121 -32.69 -14.14 -8.64
N LYS A 122 -31.90 -13.16 -8.18
CA LYS A 122 -32.17 -12.43 -6.94
C LYS A 122 -32.94 -11.15 -7.25
N VAL A 123 -34.13 -11.03 -6.67
CA VAL A 123 -34.97 -9.83 -6.81
C VAL A 123 -34.62 -8.87 -5.69
N VAL A 124 -34.20 -7.66 -6.05
CA VAL A 124 -33.85 -6.61 -5.08
C VAL A 124 -35.12 -6.09 -4.42
N LYS A 125 -35.17 -6.18 -3.09
CA LYS A 125 -36.25 -5.61 -2.28
C LYS A 125 -35.92 -4.18 -1.86
N GLU A 126 -34.71 -3.98 -1.38
CA GLU A 126 -34.28 -2.70 -0.81
C GLU A 126 -32.77 -2.50 -1.02
N VAL A 127 -32.38 -1.26 -1.24
CA VAL A 127 -30.98 -0.85 -1.31
C VAL A 127 -30.79 0.31 -0.34
N LYS A 128 -29.85 0.16 0.59
CA LYS A 128 -29.44 1.22 1.52
C LYS A 128 -27.99 1.56 1.28
N GLU A 129 -27.70 2.85 1.15
CA GLU A 129 -26.33 3.33 1.00
C GLU A 129 -25.96 4.15 2.22
N GLN A 130 -24.77 3.89 2.78
CA GLN A 130 -24.31 4.58 3.96
C GLN A 130 -22.80 4.76 3.94
N GLU A 131 -22.34 5.89 4.44
CA GLU A 131 -20.93 6.13 4.72
C GLU A 131 -20.59 5.61 6.12
N VAL A 132 -19.63 4.69 6.20
CA VAL A 132 -19.21 4.00 7.44
C VAL A 132 -17.76 4.34 7.73
N TYR A 133 -17.47 4.65 8.98
CA TYR A 133 -16.09 4.86 9.45
C TYR A 133 -15.36 3.52 9.56
N MET A 134 -14.22 3.41 8.86
CA MET A 134 -13.42 2.17 8.78
C MET A 134 -12.15 2.21 9.64
N GLY A 135 -11.89 3.31 10.34
CA GLY A 135 -10.68 3.52 11.14
C GLY A 135 -9.88 4.73 10.68
N GLU A 136 -8.66 4.87 11.20
CA GLU A 136 -7.73 5.93 10.82
C GLU A 136 -6.49 5.36 10.14
N VAL A 137 -5.93 6.14 9.22
CA VAL A 137 -4.67 5.85 8.57
C VAL A 137 -3.67 6.98 8.86
N PRO A 138 -2.49 6.71 9.45
CA PRO A 138 -1.48 7.73 9.71
C PRO A 138 -1.04 8.41 8.41
N LEU A 139 -0.96 9.73 8.37
CA LEU A 139 -0.52 10.44 7.18
C LEU A 139 0.99 10.64 7.18
N MET A 140 1.59 10.54 6.00
CA MET A 140 3.01 10.81 5.79
C MET A 140 3.26 12.32 5.78
N THR A 141 4.28 12.77 6.51
CA THR A 141 4.75 14.17 6.48
C THR A 141 5.54 14.44 5.19
N ASP A 142 5.84 15.71 4.91
CA ASP A 142 6.65 16.11 3.75
C ASP A 142 8.03 15.43 3.68
N LYS A 143 8.55 15.00 4.84
CA LYS A 143 9.86 14.36 5.02
C LYS A 143 9.83 12.84 4.89
N GLY A 144 8.67 12.23 4.60
CA GLY A 144 8.56 10.76 4.50
C GLY A 144 8.49 10.03 5.85
N SER A 145 8.16 10.76 6.92
CA SER A 145 7.97 10.22 8.28
C SER A 145 6.50 10.23 8.69
N PHE A 146 6.19 9.64 9.84
CA PHE A 146 4.85 9.58 10.43
C PHE A 146 4.91 10.04 11.88
N ILE A 147 3.91 10.79 12.34
CA ILE A 147 3.79 11.14 13.77
C ILE A 147 2.88 10.11 14.43
N ILE A 148 3.45 9.30 15.33
CA ILE A 148 2.74 8.26 16.08
C ILE A 148 2.87 8.57 17.56
N ASN A 149 1.76 8.87 18.22
CA ASN A 149 1.71 9.27 19.64
C ASN A 149 2.73 10.38 19.96
N GLY A 150 2.73 11.45 19.15
CA GLY A 150 3.63 12.60 19.27
C GLY A 150 5.08 12.37 18.82
N THR A 151 5.49 11.13 18.55
CA THR A 151 6.86 10.80 18.15
C THR A 151 6.95 10.61 16.64
N GLU A 152 7.98 11.18 16.02
CA GLU A 152 8.28 10.97 14.60
C GLU A 152 8.89 9.58 14.37
N ARG A 153 8.31 8.81 13.46
CA ARG A 153 8.72 7.46 13.08
C ARG A 153 8.92 7.35 11.58
N VAL A 154 9.81 6.45 11.17
CA VAL A 154 10.05 6.12 9.76
C VAL A 154 9.82 4.64 9.57
N ILE A 155 9.11 4.29 8.49
CA ILE A 155 8.95 2.90 8.06
C ILE A 155 10.08 2.59 7.08
N VAL A 156 10.87 1.56 7.38
CA VAL A 156 11.97 1.11 6.52
C VAL A 156 11.48 0.03 5.57
N SER A 157 11.96 0.07 4.33
CA SER A 157 11.65 -0.96 3.34
C SER A 157 12.25 -2.30 3.76
N GLN A 158 11.42 -3.34 3.73
CA GLN A 158 11.86 -4.70 4.01
C GLN A 158 12.39 -5.36 2.73
N LEU A 159 13.49 -6.10 2.85
CA LEU A 159 13.96 -7.01 1.80
C LEU A 159 13.57 -8.44 2.17
N HIS A 160 12.66 -9.03 1.40
CA HIS A 160 12.21 -10.41 1.57
C HIS A 160 12.20 -11.16 0.23
N ARG A 161 12.09 -12.49 0.28
CA ARG A 161 11.97 -13.32 -0.93
C ARG A 161 10.66 -12.99 -1.66
N SER A 162 10.72 -12.88 -2.99
CA SER A 162 9.53 -12.73 -3.81
C SER A 162 8.68 -14.01 -3.78
N PRO A 163 7.36 -13.91 -3.94
CA PRO A 163 6.53 -15.07 -4.25
C PRO A 163 7.00 -15.74 -5.55
N GLY A 164 6.89 -17.06 -5.63
CA GLY A 164 7.30 -17.82 -6.80
C GLY A 164 7.72 -19.25 -6.49
N VAL A 165 8.28 -19.91 -7.49
CA VAL A 165 8.83 -21.27 -7.37
C VAL A 165 10.34 -21.19 -7.31
N PHE A 166 10.92 -21.77 -6.28
CA PHE A 166 12.36 -21.81 -6.05
C PHE A 166 12.85 -23.25 -6.15
N PHE A 167 13.89 -23.47 -6.94
CA PHE A 167 14.59 -24.74 -7.03
C PHE A 167 15.93 -24.61 -6.31
N GLU A 168 16.14 -25.43 -5.29
CA GLU A 168 17.38 -25.45 -4.50
C GLU A 168 17.94 -26.87 -4.45
N HIS A 169 19.24 -27.01 -4.19
CA HIS A 169 19.87 -28.30 -3.94
C HIS A 169 20.78 -28.23 -2.73
N ASP A 170 20.92 -29.35 -2.03
CA ASP A 170 21.66 -29.47 -0.76
C ASP A 170 23.20 -29.35 -0.91
N LYS A 171 23.69 -29.16 -2.13
CA LYS A 171 25.12 -29.18 -2.50
C LYS A 171 25.83 -30.48 -2.10
N GLY A 172 25.11 -31.60 -2.03
CA GLY A 172 25.64 -32.92 -1.68
C GLY A 172 26.06 -33.05 -0.23
N LYS A 173 25.56 -32.16 0.64
CA LYS A 173 25.90 -32.14 2.07
C LYS A 173 25.10 -33.13 2.90
N THR A 174 23.91 -33.52 2.44
CA THR A 174 22.97 -34.29 3.26
C THR A 174 23.11 -35.78 3.03
N HIS A 175 23.36 -36.23 1.80
CA HIS A 175 23.53 -37.64 1.47
C HIS A 175 25.01 -38.06 1.48
N SER A 176 25.34 -39.15 2.18
CA SER A 176 26.73 -39.63 2.34
C SER A 176 27.43 -40.00 1.03
N SER A 177 26.68 -40.30 -0.03
CA SER A 177 27.24 -40.55 -1.37
C SER A 177 27.67 -39.27 -2.09
N GLY A 178 27.43 -38.08 -1.53
CA GLY A 178 27.66 -36.80 -2.19
C GLY A 178 26.68 -36.49 -3.33
N LYS A 179 25.62 -37.30 -3.51
CA LYS A 179 24.58 -37.05 -4.52
C LYS A 179 23.82 -35.78 -4.15
N LEU A 180 23.56 -34.93 -5.15
CA LEU A 180 22.73 -33.75 -4.98
C LEU A 180 21.27 -34.15 -4.78
N LEU A 181 20.67 -33.67 -3.70
CA LEU A 181 19.23 -33.73 -3.47
C LEU A 181 18.63 -32.38 -3.86
N PHE A 182 17.67 -32.43 -4.78
CA PHE A 182 16.96 -31.26 -5.27
C PHE A 182 15.66 -31.07 -4.49
N SER A 183 15.27 -29.82 -4.30
CA SER A 183 14.00 -29.43 -3.69
C SER A 183 13.34 -28.35 -4.53
N ALA A 184 12.01 -28.34 -4.51
CA ALA A 184 11.20 -27.29 -5.09
C ALA A 184 10.30 -26.71 -4.01
N ARG A 185 10.34 -25.39 -3.85
CA ARG A 185 9.51 -24.66 -2.89
C ARG A 185 8.62 -23.64 -3.59
N ILE A 186 7.33 -23.72 -3.34
CA ILE A 186 6.34 -22.74 -3.80
C ILE A 186 6.06 -21.77 -2.65
N ILE A 187 6.47 -20.51 -2.81
CA ILE A 187 6.21 -19.42 -1.88
C ILE A 187 5.04 -18.59 -2.41
N PRO A 188 3.84 -18.66 -1.82
CA PRO A 188 2.73 -17.81 -2.24
C PRO A 188 2.90 -16.39 -1.68
N TYR A 189 2.16 -15.44 -2.26
CA TYR A 189 2.08 -14.08 -1.70
C TYR A 189 1.36 -14.06 -0.35
N ARG A 190 0.33 -14.89 -0.19
CA ARG A 190 -0.38 -15.15 1.07
C ARG A 190 -0.73 -16.63 1.15
N GLY A 191 -0.58 -17.23 2.33
CA GLY A 191 -0.94 -18.63 2.58
C GLY A 191 0.24 -19.54 2.91
N SER A 192 -0.02 -20.85 2.91
CA SER A 192 0.94 -21.88 3.31
C SER A 192 1.98 -22.14 2.24
N TRP A 193 3.21 -22.42 2.67
CA TRP A 193 4.29 -22.85 1.77
C TRP A 193 4.09 -24.31 1.39
N LEU A 194 4.48 -24.67 0.16
CA LEU A 194 4.47 -26.04 -0.31
C LEU A 194 5.88 -26.44 -0.72
N ASP A 195 6.39 -27.49 -0.08
CA ASP A 195 7.74 -27.99 -0.27
C ASP A 195 7.69 -29.40 -0.87
N PHE A 196 8.55 -29.64 -1.86
CA PHE A 196 8.79 -30.94 -2.48
C PHE A 196 10.27 -31.27 -2.35
N GLU A 197 10.58 -32.44 -1.82
CA GLU A 197 11.95 -32.91 -1.57
C GLU A 197 12.15 -34.33 -2.14
N PHE A 198 13.38 -34.65 -2.50
CA PHE A 198 13.84 -35.97 -2.99
C PHE A 198 14.53 -36.79 -1.91
#